data_AF-A0A9D5YG54-F1
#
_entry.id   AF-A0A9D5YG54-F1
#
_cell.length_a   1.000
_cell.length_b   1.000
_cell.length_c   1.000
_cell.angle_alpha   90.00
_cell.angle_beta   90.00
_cell.angle_gamma   90.00
#
_symmetry.space_group_name_H-M   'P 1'
#
loop_
_entity.id
_entity.type
_entity.pdbx_description
1 polymer ?
#
loop_
_entity_poly.entity_id
_entity_poly.type
_entity_poly.pdbx_seq_one_letter_code
_entity_poly.pdbx_strand_id
1 'polypeptide(L)' 'MKKNIESNTKTVFIPKASKNDDSLFVAVNGRRILVKKGETVELPVHFAEVIENSLLAARKAESFIEAVSSEV' A
#
# COMPACT_ATOMS: atom_id res chain seq x y z
N MET A 1 11.11 1.19 -30.19
CA MET A 1 10.40 0.12 -29.44
C MET A 1 9.82 0.70 -28.16
N LYS A 2 8.50 0.92 -28.12
CA LYS A 2 7.81 1.22 -26.84
C LYS A 2 7.60 -0.13 -26.16
N LYS A 3 8.29 -0.39 -25.04
CA LYS A 3 8.05 -1.60 -24.25
C LYS A 3 6.60 -1.52 -23.76
N ASN A 4 5.76 -2.50 -24.12
CA ASN A 4 4.48 -2.76 -23.49
C ASN A 4 4.74 -3.02 -22.01
N ILE A 5 4.50 -2.03 -21.15
CA ILE A 5 4.62 -2.13 -19.68
C ILE A 5 3.26 -2.54 -19.06
N GLU A 6 2.23 -2.75 -19.88
CA GLU A 6 0.84 -2.72 -19.42
C GLU A 6 0.22 -4.08 -19.00
N SER A 7 0.97 -5.18 -18.97
CA SER A 7 0.36 -6.50 -18.73
C SER A 7 0.76 -7.18 -17.41
N ASN A 8 1.25 -6.42 -16.42
CA ASN A 8 1.48 -6.99 -15.08
C ASN A 8 0.75 -6.15 -14.04
N THR A 9 -0.45 -6.59 -13.71
CA THR A 9 -1.29 -6.09 -12.61
C THR A 9 -1.18 -7.04 -11.42
N LYS A 10 -1.34 -6.48 -10.22
CA LYS A 10 -1.32 -7.21 -8.96
C LYS A 10 -2.48 -6.73 -8.10
N THR A 11 -3.14 -7.68 -7.47
CA THR A 11 -4.26 -7.43 -6.58
C THR A 11 -3.76 -7.08 -5.18
N VAL A 12 -4.24 -5.98 -4.60
CA VAL A 12 -3.87 -5.51 -3.27
C VAL A 12 -5.12 -5.15 -2.47
N PHE A 13 -5.11 -5.46 -1.17
CA PHE A 13 -6.11 -5.01 -0.22
C PHE A 13 -5.48 -4.02 0.77
N ILE A 14 -6.11 -2.85 0.93
CA ILE A 14 -5.67 -1.83 1.87
C ILE A 14 -6.75 -1.69 2.95
N PRO A 15 -6.46 -1.98 4.23
CA PRO A 15 -7.44 -1.81 5.29
C PRO A 15 -7.74 -0.33 5.54
N LYS A 16 -8.96 -0.03 5.99
CA LYS A 16 -9.32 1.30 6.48
C LYS A 16 -8.84 1.48 7.92
N ALA A 17 -8.24 2.61 8.24
CA ALA A 17 -7.90 2.95 9.62
C ALA A 17 -9.09 3.53 10.41
N SER A 18 -10.06 4.15 9.73
CA SER A 18 -11.25 4.74 10.34
C SER A 18 -12.43 4.82 9.37
N LYS A 19 -13.61 5.21 9.86
CA LYS A 19 -14.84 5.32 9.07
C LYS A 19 -14.73 6.24 7.85
N ASN A 20 -13.89 7.28 7.94
CA ASN A 20 -13.72 8.29 6.87
C ASN A 20 -12.42 8.10 6.08
N ASP A 21 -11.71 6.98 6.27
CA ASP A 21 -10.45 6.66 5.60
C ASP A 21 -10.71 5.84 4.32
N ASP A 22 -11.31 6.48 3.32
CA ASP A 22 -11.84 5.79 2.14
C ASP A 22 -10.83 5.62 0.99
N SER A 23 -9.74 6.38 1.00
CA SER A 23 -8.80 6.37 -0.13
C SER A 23 -7.35 6.60 0.26
N LEU A 24 -6.44 6.08 -0.56
CA LEU A 24 -4.99 6.22 -0.45
C LEU A 24 -4.46 6.87 -1.72
N PHE A 25 -3.77 7.99 -1.57
CA PHE A 25 -3.03 8.61 -2.67
C PHE A 25 -1.63 7.98 -2.77
N VAL A 26 -1.25 7.52 -3.95
CA VAL A 26 0.06 6.88 -4.19
C VAL A 26 0.74 7.52 -5.39
N ALA A 27 2.00 7.92 -5.20
CA ALA A 27 2.84 8.48 -6.25
C ALA A 27 4.13 7.67 -6.42
N VAL A 28 4.43 7.27 -7.65
CA VAL A 28 5.61 6.48 -8.02
C VAL A 28 6.22 7.08 -9.29
N ASN A 29 7.47 7.54 -9.22
CA ASN A 29 8.23 8.05 -10.37
C ASN A 29 7.47 9.08 -11.23
N GLY A 30 6.80 10.04 -10.58
CA GLY A 30 6.03 11.10 -11.25
C GLY A 30 4.63 10.67 -11.75
N ARG A 31 4.26 9.40 -11.60
CA ARG A 31 2.89 8.90 -11.83
C ARG A 31 2.13 8.84 -10.53
N ARG A 32 0.83 9.15 -10.56
CA ARG A 32 -0.02 9.16 -9.36
C ARG A 32 -1.34 8.45 -9.61
N ILE A 33 -1.84 7.78 -8.59
CA ILE A 33 -3.16 7.15 -8.56
C ILE A 33 -3.85 7.42 -7.22
N LEU A 34 -5.17 7.38 -7.24
CA LEU A 34 -5.99 7.35 -6.03
C LEU A 34 -6.61 5.96 -5.92
N VAL A 35 -6.35 5.28 -4.81
CA VAL A 35 -6.77 3.90 -4.57
C VAL A 35 -7.84 3.87 -3.50
N LYS A 36 -8.91 3.09 -3.67
CA LYS A 36 -9.91 2.91 -2.62
C LYS A 36 -9.39 1.97 -1.52
N LYS A 37 -9.69 2.31 -0.27
CA LYS A 37 -9.42 1.47 0.90
C LYS A 37 -10.66 0.65 1.28
N GLY A 38 -10.44 -0.49 1.92
CA GLY A 38 -11.49 -1.42 2.35
C GLY A 38 -12.03 -2.31 1.23
N GLU A 39 -11.45 -2.25 0.03
CA GLU A 39 -11.81 -3.07 -1.13
C GLU A 39 -10.55 -3.68 -1.73
N THR A 40 -10.71 -4.83 -2.37
CA THR A 40 -9.64 -5.49 -3.13
C THR A 40 -9.53 -4.84 -4.50
N VAL A 41 -8.36 -4.28 -4.83
CA VAL A 41 -8.13 -3.52 -6.06
C VAL A 41 -7.02 -4.14 -6.91
N GLU A 42 -7.18 -4.12 -8.23
CA GLU A 42 -6.11 -4.47 -9.16
C GLU A 42 -5.33 -3.23 -9.59
N LEU A 43 -4.02 -3.25 -9.37
CA LEU A 43 -3.12 -2.13 -9.65
C LEU A 43 -1.93 -2.59 -10.48
N PRO A 44 -1.29 -1.71 -11.26
CA PRO A 44 0.01 -2.01 -11.84
C PRO A 44 1.02 -2.41 -10.76
N VAL A 45 1.86 -3.41 -11.04
CA VAL A 45 2.78 -4.01 -10.04
C VAL A 45 3.60 -2.98 -9.27
N HIS A 46 4.13 -1.94 -9.94
CA HIS A 46 4.93 -0.91 -9.28
C HIS A 46 4.17 -0.10 -8.21
N PHE A 47 2.86 0.12 -8.39
CA PHE A 47 2.04 0.74 -7.35
C PHE A 47 1.72 -0.26 -6.24
N ALA A 48 1.42 -1.50 -6.60
CA ALA A 48 1.12 -2.57 -5.64
C ALA A 48 2.30 -2.83 -4.69
N GLU A 49 3.52 -2.94 -5.22
CA GLU A 49 4.74 -3.15 -4.42
C GLU A 49 4.99 -2.01 -3.42
N VAL A 50 4.77 -0.76 -3.82
CA VAL A 50 4.93 0.39 -2.93
C VAL A 50 3.92 0.34 -1.79
N ILE A 51 2.66 -0.01 -2.08
CA ILE A 51 1.62 -0.15 -1.06
C ILE A 51 1.96 -1.28 -0.09
N GLU A 52 2.34 -2.45 -0.59
CA GLU A 52 2.72 -3.60 0.23
C GLU A 52 3.93 -3.28 1.12
N ASN A 53 4.97 -2.67 0.56
CA ASN A 53 6.15 -2.25 1.31
C ASN A 53 5.78 -1.24 2.41
N SER A 54 4.89 -0.29 2.12
CA SER A 54 4.39 0.66 3.11
C SER A 54 3.63 -0.04 4.25
N LEU A 55 2.78 -1.02 3.94
CA LEU A 55 2.05 -1.80 4.95
C LEU A 55 2.98 -2.66 5.79
N LEU A 56 3.99 -3.29 5.17
CA LEU A 56 5.00 -4.07 5.87
C LEU A 56 5.84 -3.18 6.82
N ALA A 57 6.19 -1.98 6.39
CA ALA A 57 6.90 -1.02 7.24
C ALA A 57 6.05 -0.61 8.46
N ALA A 58 4.76 -0.32 8.26
CA ALA A 58 3.84 0.02 9.34
C ALA A 58 3.74 -1.11 10.38
N ARG A 59 3.53 -2.35 9.93
CA ARG A 59 3.48 -3.52 10.84
C ARG A 59 4.77 -3.71 11.63
N LYS A 60 5.93 -3.57 10.97
CA LYS A 60 7.22 -3.68 11.65
C LYS A 60 7.39 -2.62 12.74
N ALA A 61 6.96 -1.39 12.46
CA ALA A 61 6.99 -0.31 13.43
C ALA A 61 6.05 -0.59 14.62
N GLU A 62 4.82 -1.05 14.36
CA GLU A 62 3.87 -1.45 15.40
C GLU A 62 4.43 -2.57 16.29
N SER A 63 4.95 -3.64 15.70
CA SER A 63 5.54 -4.75 16.47
C SER A 63 6.74 -4.30 17.30
N PHE A 64 7.55 -3.37 16.80
CA PHE A 64 8.67 -2.81 17.58
C PHE A 64 8.17 -1.98 18.77
N ILE A 65 7.16 -1.13 18.57
CA ILE A 65 6.55 -0.32 19.63
C ILE A 65 5.96 -1.23 20.72
N GLU A 66 5.24 -2.28 20.31
CA GLU A 66 4.65 -3.25 21.24
C GLU A 66 5.71 -3.96 22.08
N ALA A 67 6.78 -4.46 21.44
CA ALA A 67 7.87 -5.12 22.14
C ALA A 67 8.51 -4.18 23.19
N VAL A 68 8.87 -2.96 22.78
CA VAL A 68 9.50 -1.97 23.68
C VAL A 68 8.54 -1.53 24.79
N SER A 69 7.25 -1.36 24.51
CA SER A 69 6.25 -0.97 25.52
C SER A 69 5.98 -2.06 26.55
N SER A 70 6.19 -3.33 26.20
CA SER A 70 5.98 -4.46 27.11
C SER A 70 7.16 -4.71 28.06
N GLU A 71 8.33 -4.14 27.76
CA GLU A 71 9.56 -4.24 28.57
C GLU A 71 9.65 -3.18 29.69
N VAL A 72 8.72 -2.22 29.72
CA VAL A 72 8.62 -1.13 30.72
C VAL A 72 7.48 -1.41 31.69
#